data_AF-A0AA40A8Q8-F1
#
_entry.id   AF-A0AA40A8Q8-F1
#
_cell.length_a   1.000
_cell.length_b   1.000
_cell.length_c   1.000
_cell.angle_alpha   90.00
_cell.angle_beta   90.00
_cell.angle_gamma   90.00
#
_symmetry.space_group_name_H-M   'P 1'
#
loop_
_entity.id
_entity.type
_entity.pdbx_description
1 polymer ?
#
loop_
_entity_poly.entity_id
_entity_poly.type
_entity_poly.pdbx_seq_one_letter_code
_entity_poly.pdbx_strand_id
1 'polypeptide(L)'
;MARTTAFRKYGKPIKKTRAEQLFAELPKSPIKENKPAPRPEPEPKVVPDKSLREITERLLAVTLEDKTPVEVVDEAAASPALLPPPDVTKHVDIQTPSILAAEDEEGDGLQEEDLRILTWDDVCPFGDRIEKIAEASYAEIYRITNERGISIIKTIRLESPIKAQTKAQERSGLVDEEPHSEDDLRGELKISEWLADIPGFVVYKERYVVRGKAPKALLGTHQAFHRKMKRKDPDRLQFYPSPSRYLDDTKFLVVELGDAGTALEDFELYSVDQLWDIFLHTAIALARAEDLHRDLHEGNLCIRQVKPAKPKTDETLSRFGYSGLEITVLDYGLSRAEDPGLGDADPNPVSYDLEKDLSIFTSTHAAQCKVYRQMRSFLLRGDRAHLPPQAHDTPYARAAGVDGPGTSDAISWAPHYPYTNVLWLAYTYQYLVGHFKGDKKALTAFKRTTKELLSHLDPEAPRNILSFPSACDVVRYAAEAGWITEEQLMGERSRVDDYGSEMGSVVAYNESIIEVEGGSYLRRSPRRVAV
;
A
#
# COMPACT_ATOMS: atom_id res chain seq x y z
N MET A 1 34.05 8.90 33.38
CA MET A 1 34.76 9.09 32.09
C MET A 1 33.77 8.86 30.97
N ALA A 2 33.55 9.85 30.10
CA ALA A 2 32.62 9.74 29.00
C ALA A 2 33.21 8.80 27.93
N ARG A 3 32.60 7.63 27.72
CA ARG A 3 32.86 6.82 26.54
C ARG A 3 32.32 7.61 25.34
N THR A 4 33.20 8.11 24.50
CA THR A 4 32.88 8.55 23.15
C THR A 4 32.29 7.35 22.40
N THR A 5 30.95 7.31 22.30
CA THR A 5 30.25 6.41 21.38
C THR A 5 30.67 6.81 19.98
N ALA A 6 31.55 6.00 19.37
CA ALA A 6 31.87 6.15 17.96
C ALA A 6 30.56 5.98 17.17
N PHE A 7 30.23 6.96 16.32
CA PHE A 7 29.09 6.87 15.40
C PHE A 7 29.16 5.55 14.64
N ARG A 8 28.08 4.76 14.69
CA ARG A 8 27.99 3.52 13.91
C ARG A 8 28.03 3.88 12.42
N LYS A 9 28.92 3.23 11.66
CA LYS A 9 29.05 3.46 10.21
C LYS A 9 28.05 2.57 9.48
N TYR A 10 27.00 3.16 8.93
CA TYR A 10 26.03 2.50 8.06
C TYR A 10 26.39 2.78 6.58
N GLY A 11 26.22 1.82 5.66
CA GLY A 11 26.44 2.03 4.21
C GLY A 11 27.77 1.53 3.60
N LYS A 12 28.47 0.58 4.21
CA LYS A 12 29.56 -0.20 3.55
C LYS A 12 29.36 -1.69 3.84
N PRO A 13 29.69 -2.60 2.90
CA PRO A 13 29.53 -4.03 3.13
C PRO A 13 30.53 -4.48 4.20
N ILE A 14 30.02 -4.75 5.40
CA ILE A 14 30.76 -5.38 6.49
C ILE A 14 30.27 -6.83 6.58
N LYS A 15 31.16 -7.77 6.90
CA LYS A 15 30.87 -9.21 7.01
C LYS A 15 29.59 -9.45 7.82
N LYS A 16 28.74 -10.36 7.31
CA LYS A 16 27.39 -10.64 7.81
C LYS A 16 27.31 -10.70 9.34
N THR A 17 26.61 -9.73 9.92
CA THR A 17 26.31 -9.70 11.36
C THR A 17 25.17 -10.67 11.70
N ARG A 18 25.08 -11.14 12.95
CA ARG A 18 23.97 -12.01 13.41
C ARG A 18 22.60 -11.36 13.19
N ALA A 19 22.53 -10.04 13.23
CA ALA A 19 21.33 -9.28 12.91
C ALA A 19 20.91 -9.46 11.45
N GLU A 20 21.84 -9.45 10.49
CA GLU A 20 21.52 -9.69 9.06
C GLU A 20 20.92 -11.07 8.79
N GLN A 21 21.30 -12.10 9.57
CA GLN A 21 20.72 -13.44 9.46
C GLN A 21 19.27 -13.45 9.94
N LEU A 22 18.99 -12.80 11.07
CA LEU A 22 17.64 -12.67 11.63
C LEU A 22 16.69 -11.86 10.74
N PHE A 23 17.20 -10.86 10.01
CA PHE A 23 16.39 -10.06 9.10
C PHE A 23 16.07 -10.76 7.78
N ALA A 24 16.94 -11.64 7.28
CA ALA A 24 16.62 -12.51 6.16
C ALA A 24 15.49 -13.51 6.51
N GLU A 25 15.31 -13.78 7.81
CA GLU A 25 14.34 -14.72 8.38
C GLU A 25 13.10 -14.04 8.97
N LEU A 26 12.95 -12.71 8.84
CA LEU A 26 11.69 -12.05 9.21
C LEU A 26 10.56 -12.70 8.41
N PRO A 27 9.41 -13.04 9.03
CA PRO A 27 8.29 -13.61 8.30
C PRO A 27 7.85 -12.67 7.18
N LYS A 28 8.17 -13.04 5.94
CA LYS A 28 7.67 -12.41 4.71
C LYS A 28 6.29 -13.00 4.39
N SER A 29 5.54 -12.35 3.48
CA SER A 29 4.20 -12.80 3.09
C SER A 29 4.15 -14.30 2.82
N PRO A 30 3.14 -15.03 3.34
CA PRO A 30 2.91 -16.42 2.95
C PRO A 30 2.58 -16.49 1.46
N ILE A 31 3.26 -17.36 0.70
CA ILE A 31 2.86 -17.72 -0.66
C ILE A 31 1.56 -18.52 -0.52
N LYS A 32 0.45 -18.03 -1.08
CA LYS A 32 -0.77 -18.85 -1.25
C LYS A 32 -0.44 -19.93 -2.27
N GLU A 33 -0.20 -21.15 -1.81
CA GLU A 33 -0.17 -22.31 -2.70
C GLU A 33 -1.56 -22.46 -3.34
N ASN A 34 -1.66 -22.22 -4.64
CA ASN A 34 -2.83 -22.60 -5.41
C ASN A 34 -3.04 -24.11 -5.23
N LYS A 35 -4.19 -24.50 -4.66
CA LYS A 35 -4.59 -25.91 -4.51
C LYS A 35 -4.38 -26.64 -5.84
N PRO A 36 -3.56 -27.70 -5.90
CA PRO A 36 -3.47 -28.48 -7.13
C PRO A 36 -4.81 -29.18 -7.34
N ALA A 37 -5.30 -29.12 -8.59
CA ALA A 37 -6.44 -29.90 -9.04
C ALA A 37 -6.28 -31.39 -8.68
N PRO A 38 -7.38 -32.12 -8.41
CA PRO A 38 -7.32 -33.51 -7.98
C PRO A 38 -6.66 -34.38 -9.06
N ARG A 39 -5.61 -35.11 -8.67
CA ARG A 39 -4.89 -36.05 -9.55
C ARG A 39 -5.78 -37.24 -9.92
N PRO A 40 -5.72 -37.74 -11.16
CA PRO A 40 -6.28 -39.04 -11.48
C PRO A 40 -5.46 -40.18 -10.84
N GLU A 41 -6.16 -41.29 -10.56
CA GLU A 41 -5.69 -42.50 -9.86
C GLU A 41 -4.49 -43.21 -10.52
N PRO A 42 -3.75 -44.07 -9.77
CA PRO A 42 -2.42 -44.52 -10.14
C PRO A 42 -2.41 -45.83 -10.94
N GLU A 43 -1.53 -45.91 -11.94
CA GLU A 43 -1.12 -47.17 -12.58
C GLU A 43 0.43 -47.31 -12.55
N PRO A 44 0.96 -48.55 -12.69
CA PRO A 44 1.87 -49.10 -11.69
C PRO A 44 3.37 -48.91 -11.95
N LYS A 45 4.13 -49.12 -10.87
CA LYS A 45 5.58 -48.96 -10.67
C LYS A 45 6.45 -49.73 -11.68
N VAL A 46 7.42 -49.04 -12.26
CA VAL A 46 8.67 -49.63 -12.79
C VAL A 46 9.86 -48.88 -12.17
N VAL A 47 10.78 -49.64 -11.55
CA VAL A 47 11.98 -49.16 -10.85
C VAL A 47 13.20 -49.26 -11.80
N PRO A 48 14.37 -48.66 -11.49
CA PRO A 48 15.01 -47.61 -12.28
C PRO A 48 16.26 -48.10 -13.04
N ASP A 49 16.62 -47.46 -14.15
CA ASP A 49 17.93 -47.69 -14.76
C ASP A 49 18.82 -46.44 -14.74
N LYS A 50 20.06 -46.67 -14.35
CA LYS A 50 21.12 -45.70 -14.12
C LYS A 50 21.74 -45.34 -15.46
N SER A 51 21.53 -44.11 -15.96
CA SER A 51 22.59 -43.34 -16.63
C SER A 51 22.08 -41.95 -17.05
N LEU A 52 22.16 -40.99 -16.13
CA LEU A 52 22.04 -39.55 -16.44
C LEU A 52 23.27 -38.77 -15.96
N ARG A 53 24.28 -39.47 -15.42
CA ARG A 53 25.59 -38.91 -15.07
C ARG A 53 26.63 -39.04 -16.18
N GLU A 54 26.38 -39.85 -17.20
CA GLU A 54 27.32 -40.01 -18.34
C GLU A 54 26.97 -39.12 -19.56
N ILE A 55 25.79 -38.49 -19.57
CA ILE A 55 25.38 -37.60 -20.67
C ILE A 55 25.82 -36.15 -20.40
N THR A 56 25.94 -35.75 -19.13
CA THR A 56 26.32 -34.38 -18.73
C THR A 56 27.82 -34.09 -18.92
N GLU A 57 28.68 -35.11 -18.96
CA GLU A 57 30.13 -34.93 -19.18
C GLU A 57 30.53 -34.80 -20.67
N ARG A 58 29.60 -34.97 -21.62
CA ARG A 58 29.87 -34.85 -23.07
C ARG A 58 29.35 -33.57 -23.74
N LEU A 59 28.76 -32.64 -22.99
CA LEU A 59 28.26 -31.36 -23.52
C LEU A 59 29.10 -30.13 -23.10
N LEU A 60 30.19 -30.31 -22.35
CA LEU A 60 31.07 -29.23 -21.88
C LEU A 60 32.36 -29.02 -22.70
N ALA A 61 32.41 -29.49 -23.94
CA ALA A 61 33.60 -29.34 -24.77
C ALA A 61 33.27 -29.06 -26.25
N VAL A 62 32.75 -27.87 -26.56
CA VAL A 62 32.93 -27.23 -27.88
C VAL A 62 33.00 -25.72 -27.71
N THR A 63 34.20 -25.17 -27.85
CA THR A 63 34.50 -23.75 -28.10
C THR A 63 34.40 -23.46 -29.60
N LEU A 64 33.79 -22.34 -30.00
CA LEU A 64 33.86 -21.80 -31.35
C LEU A 64 34.32 -20.34 -31.29
N GLU A 65 35.35 -20.06 -32.08
CA GLU A 65 36.10 -18.81 -32.16
C GLU A 65 35.43 -17.76 -33.05
N ASP A 66 35.69 -16.49 -32.69
CA ASP A 66 35.32 -15.26 -33.38
C ASP A 66 35.79 -15.18 -34.84
N LYS A 67 34.94 -14.60 -35.69
CA LYS A 67 35.36 -13.88 -36.90
C LYS A 67 34.59 -12.57 -37.04
N THR A 68 35.36 -11.51 -37.25
CA THR A 68 34.98 -10.11 -37.45
C THR A 68 34.28 -9.85 -38.80
N PRO A 69 33.53 -8.73 -38.93
CA PRO A 69 32.77 -8.38 -40.13
C PRO A 69 33.54 -7.50 -41.13
N VAL A 70 33.11 -7.50 -42.39
CA VAL A 70 33.57 -6.59 -43.47
C VAL A 70 32.36 -5.82 -44.02
N GLU A 71 32.50 -4.50 -44.09
CA GLU A 71 31.60 -3.52 -44.72
C GLU A 71 31.71 -3.52 -46.25
N VAL A 72 30.60 -3.27 -46.97
CA VAL A 72 30.60 -2.61 -48.29
C VAL A 72 29.35 -1.72 -48.42
N VAL A 73 29.57 -0.58 -49.09
CA VAL A 73 28.76 0.65 -49.18
C VAL A 73 28.01 0.73 -50.53
N ASP A 74 26.86 1.41 -50.54
CA ASP A 74 26.08 2.13 -51.59
C ASP A 74 26.10 1.72 -53.07
N GLU A 75 24.92 1.76 -53.73
CA GLU A 75 24.58 2.81 -54.71
C GLU A 75 23.13 2.75 -55.24
N ALA A 76 22.63 3.93 -55.62
CA ALA A 76 21.27 4.30 -56.02
C ALA A 76 21.05 4.34 -57.55
N ALA A 77 19.77 4.49 -57.98
CA ALA A 77 19.23 5.15 -59.20
C ALA A 77 18.00 4.37 -59.74
N ALA A 78 16.98 4.92 -60.41
CA ALA A 78 16.47 6.24 -60.67
C ALA A 78 15.06 6.07 -61.32
N SER A 79 14.28 7.15 -61.30
CA SER A 79 12.91 7.38 -61.81
C SER A 79 12.78 7.22 -63.35
N PRO A 80 11.58 7.30 -64.01
CA PRO A 80 10.83 8.58 -64.09
C PRO A 80 9.29 8.54 -64.21
N ALA A 81 8.73 9.72 -63.92
CA ALA A 81 7.34 10.17 -64.00
C ALA A 81 6.82 10.47 -65.42
N LEU A 82 5.50 10.68 -65.56
CA LEU A 82 4.86 11.52 -66.60
C LEU A 82 3.48 12.06 -66.12
N LEU A 83 3.31 13.38 -66.28
CA LEU A 83 2.16 14.31 -66.03
C LEU A 83 1.11 14.24 -67.20
N PRO A 84 0.01 15.04 -67.36
CA PRO A 84 -0.39 16.35 -66.76
C PRO A 84 -1.95 16.54 -66.46
N PRO A 85 -2.49 17.76 -66.19
CA PRO A 85 -3.73 18.06 -65.40
C PRO A 85 -4.90 18.62 -66.28
N PRO A 86 -5.86 19.51 -65.85
CA PRO A 86 -6.37 20.00 -64.53
C PRO A 86 -7.92 19.95 -64.37
N ASP A 87 -8.50 20.32 -63.21
CA ASP A 87 -9.43 21.46 -63.05
C ASP A 87 -10.02 21.61 -61.62
N VAL A 88 -10.45 22.82 -61.31
CA VAL A 88 -10.94 23.41 -60.06
C VAL A 88 -12.40 23.05 -59.76
N THR A 89 -12.76 22.79 -58.49
CA THR A 89 -13.94 23.40 -57.82
C THR A 89 -14.06 22.99 -56.35
N LYS A 90 -14.58 23.94 -55.57
CA LYS A 90 -14.83 23.92 -54.12
C LYS A 90 -15.97 22.97 -53.77
N HIS A 91 -15.93 22.31 -52.61
CA HIS A 91 -17.00 22.34 -51.59
C HIS A 91 -16.60 21.56 -50.33
N VAL A 92 -17.01 22.13 -49.20
CA VAL A 92 -16.87 21.62 -47.82
C VAL A 92 -17.90 20.51 -47.60
N ASP A 93 -17.52 19.39 -46.99
CA ASP A 93 -18.30 18.72 -45.92
C ASP A 93 -17.58 17.50 -45.31
N ILE A 94 -17.48 17.56 -43.98
CA ILE A 94 -17.62 16.50 -42.95
C ILE A 94 -17.20 15.07 -43.33
N GLN A 95 -16.11 14.57 -42.73
CA GLN A 95 -15.84 13.14 -42.63
C GLN A 95 -15.47 12.71 -41.20
N THR A 96 -16.28 11.76 -40.73
CA THR A 96 -16.09 10.80 -39.64
C THR A 96 -14.74 10.06 -39.77
N PRO A 97 -13.99 9.80 -38.70
CA PRO A 97 -12.77 9.00 -38.80
C PRO A 97 -13.10 7.50 -38.92
N SER A 98 -12.48 6.89 -39.92
CA SER A 98 -12.45 5.46 -40.18
C SER A 98 -11.70 4.72 -39.07
N ILE A 99 -12.30 3.61 -38.63
CA ILE A 99 -11.72 2.59 -37.76
C ILE A 99 -10.50 1.99 -38.47
N LEU A 100 -9.34 2.03 -37.81
CA LEU A 100 -8.19 1.19 -38.13
C LEU A 100 -8.11 0.14 -37.03
N ALA A 101 -8.17 -1.12 -37.46
CA ALA A 101 -8.02 -2.30 -36.62
C ALA A 101 -6.65 -2.28 -35.95
N ALA A 102 -6.64 -2.30 -34.62
CA ALA A 102 -5.47 -2.64 -33.83
C ALA A 102 -5.45 -4.17 -33.71
N GLU A 103 -4.29 -4.75 -33.99
CA GLU A 103 -3.99 -6.16 -33.80
C GLU A 103 -4.02 -6.47 -32.30
N ASP A 104 -4.77 -7.49 -31.93
CA ASP A 104 -4.93 -7.95 -30.55
C ASP A 104 -3.59 -8.49 -30.02
N GLU A 105 -2.97 -7.76 -29.10
CA GLU A 105 -1.97 -8.35 -28.21
C GLU A 105 -2.70 -9.19 -27.16
N GLU A 106 -2.44 -10.50 -27.16
CA GLU A 106 -2.94 -11.44 -26.15
C GLU A 106 -2.35 -11.08 -24.77
N GLY A 107 -3.08 -10.22 -24.05
CA GLY A 107 -2.85 -9.94 -22.64
C GLY A 107 -3.22 -11.14 -21.78
N ASP A 108 -2.32 -11.51 -20.88
CA ASP A 108 -2.50 -12.52 -19.83
C ASP A 108 -3.75 -12.20 -18.99
N GLY A 109 -4.86 -12.86 -19.34
CA GLY A 109 -6.16 -12.69 -18.73
C GLY A 109 -6.22 -13.38 -17.37
N LEU A 110 -5.90 -12.64 -16.30
CA LEU A 110 -6.54 -12.89 -15.02
C LEU A 110 -8.05 -12.72 -15.23
N GLN A 111 -8.80 -13.80 -15.05
CA GLN A 111 -10.25 -13.84 -15.22
C GLN A 111 -10.90 -12.63 -14.54
N GLU A 112 -11.75 -11.88 -15.26
CA GLU A 112 -12.70 -10.97 -14.63
C GLU A 112 -13.48 -11.80 -13.60
N GLU A 113 -13.11 -11.66 -12.32
CA GLU A 113 -13.88 -12.27 -11.26
C GLU A 113 -15.26 -11.60 -11.29
N ASP A 114 -16.30 -12.36 -11.64
CA ASP A 114 -17.68 -11.93 -11.50
C ASP A 114 -17.95 -11.62 -10.01
N LEU A 115 -17.66 -10.39 -9.59
CA LEU A 115 -17.80 -9.97 -8.21
C LEU A 115 -19.25 -10.11 -7.79
N ARG A 116 -19.46 -10.66 -6.58
CA ARG A 116 -20.80 -10.79 -5.99
C ARG A 116 -21.47 -9.42 -5.97
N ILE A 117 -22.68 -9.34 -6.53
CA ILE A 117 -23.51 -8.13 -6.46
C ILE A 117 -24.41 -8.22 -5.22
N LEU A 118 -24.27 -7.24 -4.33
CA LEU A 118 -25.03 -7.07 -3.11
C LEU A 118 -25.86 -5.80 -3.14
N THR A 119 -26.87 -5.73 -2.28
CA THR A 119 -27.57 -4.47 -1.95
C THR A 119 -26.98 -3.86 -0.68
N TRP A 120 -27.27 -2.59 -0.43
CA TRP A 120 -26.89 -1.94 0.83
C TRP A 120 -27.50 -2.61 2.07
N ASP A 121 -28.68 -3.23 1.94
CA ASP A 121 -29.31 -3.98 3.04
C ASP A 121 -28.63 -5.34 3.27
N ASP A 122 -27.94 -5.90 2.27
CA ASP A 122 -27.10 -7.10 2.45
C ASP A 122 -25.80 -6.75 3.19
N VAL A 123 -25.22 -5.58 2.89
CA VAL A 123 -23.97 -5.09 3.50
C VAL A 123 -24.18 -4.64 4.95
N CYS A 124 -25.28 -3.93 5.22
CA CYS A 124 -25.65 -3.53 6.58
C CYS A 124 -27.10 -3.95 6.87
N PRO A 125 -27.32 -5.22 7.27
CA PRO A 125 -28.65 -5.75 7.58
C PRO A 125 -29.37 -5.01 8.70
N PHE A 126 -30.68 -5.22 8.78
CA PHE A 126 -31.49 -4.64 9.85
C PHE A 126 -30.99 -5.07 11.23
N GLY A 127 -30.68 -4.09 12.09
CA GLY A 127 -30.13 -4.30 13.43
C GLY A 127 -28.65 -3.91 13.52
N ASP A 128 -27.94 -3.91 12.40
CA ASP A 128 -26.55 -3.47 12.32
C ASP A 128 -26.48 -1.93 12.27
N ARG A 129 -25.34 -1.39 12.72
CA ARG A 129 -25.09 0.05 12.71
C ARG A 129 -24.05 0.41 11.66
N ILE A 130 -24.39 1.32 10.75
CA ILE A 130 -23.47 1.93 9.80
C ILE A 130 -23.15 3.39 10.17
N GLU A 131 -21.86 3.69 10.26
CA GLU A 131 -21.34 5.02 10.58
C GLU A 131 -20.35 5.49 9.51
N LYS A 132 -20.58 6.61 8.83
CA LYS A 132 -19.56 7.23 7.98
C LYS A 132 -18.49 7.83 8.88
N ILE A 133 -17.26 7.35 8.75
CA ILE A 133 -16.15 7.73 9.62
C ILE A 133 -15.11 8.63 8.94
N ALA A 134 -14.95 8.51 7.62
CA ALA A 134 -13.98 9.30 6.86
C ALA A 134 -14.39 9.46 5.38
N GLU A 135 -13.69 10.37 4.71
CA GLU A 135 -13.69 10.58 3.27
C GLU A 135 -12.23 10.55 2.83
N ALA A 136 -11.90 9.72 1.84
CA ALA A 136 -10.58 9.63 1.22
C ALA A 136 -10.60 10.33 -0.16
N SER A 137 -9.54 10.15 -0.96
CA SER A 137 -9.43 10.77 -2.28
C SER A 137 -10.52 10.35 -3.27
N TYR A 138 -10.90 9.07 -3.26
CA TYR A 138 -11.90 8.46 -4.16
C TYR A 138 -12.81 7.43 -3.44
N ALA A 139 -12.89 7.52 -2.11
CA ALA A 139 -13.72 6.60 -1.33
C ALA A 139 -14.40 7.26 -0.12
N GLU A 140 -15.59 6.75 0.17
CA GLU A 140 -16.26 6.96 1.45
C GLU A 140 -15.97 5.77 2.38
N ILE A 141 -15.57 6.05 3.62
CA ILE A 141 -15.25 5.01 4.60
C ILE A 141 -16.36 4.91 5.64
N TYR A 142 -16.92 3.71 5.81
CA TYR A 142 -17.94 3.43 6.81
C TYR A 142 -17.49 2.34 7.79
N ARG A 143 -17.87 2.50 9.05
CA ARG A 143 -17.79 1.48 10.09
C ARG A 143 -19.13 0.78 10.19
N ILE A 144 -19.13 -0.54 10.07
CA ILE A 144 -20.26 -1.42 10.35
C ILE A 144 -20.01 -2.08 11.70
N THR A 145 -21.01 -2.04 12.59
CA THR A 145 -20.94 -2.68 13.91
C THR A 145 -22.15 -3.57 14.12
N ASN A 146 -21.90 -4.81 14.48
CA ASN A 146 -22.92 -5.81 14.80
C ASN A 146 -22.44 -6.75 15.92
N GLU A 147 -23.24 -7.77 16.24
CA GLU A 147 -22.93 -8.73 17.30
C GLU A 147 -21.67 -9.55 17.02
N ARG A 148 -21.27 -9.70 15.75
CA ARG A 148 -20.06 -10.43 15.33
C ARG A 148 -18.80 -9.57 15.44
N GLY A 149 -18.94 -8.24 15.53
CA GLY A 149 -17.81 -7.31 15.68
C GLY A 149 -17.91 -6.10 14.76
N ILE A 150 -16.75 -5.64 14.30
CA ILE A 150 -16.58 -4.42 13.51
C ILE A 150 -15.98 -4.76 12.15
N SER A 151 -16.55 -4.19 11.10
CA SER A 151 -15.98 -4.15 9.76
C SER A 151 -15.86 -2.70 9.30
N ILE A 152 -14.79 -2.41 8.55
CA ILE A 152 -14.63 -1.13 7.86
C ILE A 152 -14.88 -1.39 6.38
N ILE A 153 -15.74 -0.59 5.75
CA ILE A 153 -15.97 -0.68 4.31
C ILE A 153 -15.45 0.57 3.62
N LYS A 154 -14.58 0.39 2.63
CA LYS A 154 -14.14 1.42 1.69
C LYS A 154 -15.06 1.34 0.47
N THR A 155 -15.87 2.38 0.27
CA THR A 155 -16.88 2.44 -0.81
C THR A 155 -16.40 3.39 -1.89
N ILE A 156 -16.23 2.88 -3.11
CA ILE A 156 -15.74 3.62 -4.28
C ILE A 156 -16.85 3.61 -5.33
N ARG A 157 -17.20 4.79 -5.87
CA ARG A 157 -18.29 4.89 -6.85
C ARG A 157 -17.81 4.37 -8.21
N LEU A 158 -18.55 3.42 -8.78
CA LEU A 158 -18.30 2.94 -10.13
C LEU A 158 -19.11 3.73 -11.15
N GLU A 159 -18.70 3.66 -12.43
CA GLU A 159 -19.42 4.25 -13.56
C GLU A 159 -20.88 3.74 -13.57
N SER A 160 -21.78 4.62 -13.12
CA SER A 160 -23.17 4.26 -12.88
C SER A 160 -24.04 5.51 -12.67
N PRO A 161 -25.34 5.45 -13.02
CA PRO A 161 -26.19 6.62 -12.99
C PRO A 161 -26.51 7.04 -11.55
N ILE A 162 -26.54 8.35 -11.31
CA ILE A 162 -27.12 8.99 -10.12
C ILE A 162 -28.12 10.06 -10.55
N LYS A 163 -29.03 10.46 -9.65
CA LYS A 163 -29.91 11.61 -9.91
C LYS A 163 -29.05 12.86 -10.13
N ALA A 164 -29.42 13.68 -11.11
CA ALA A 164 -28.81 14.98 -11.33
C ALA A 164 -28.89 15.87 -10.07
N GLN A 165 -27.97 16.83 -9.98
CA GLN A 165 -28.03 17.85 -8.94
C GLN A 165 -29.29 18.70 -9.07
N THR A 166 -29.77 19.20 -7.95
CA THR A 166 -30.82 20.24 -7.95
C THR A 166 -30.18 21.60 -8.25
N LYS A 167 -30.98 22.55 -8.79
CA LYS A 167 -30.53 23.94 -8.98
C LYS A 167 -29.99 24.62 -7.71
N ALA A 168 -30.41 24.16 -6.53
CA ALA A 168 -29.87 24.66 -5.27
C ALA A 168 -28.46 24.13 -5.00
N GLN A 169 -28.22 22.85 -5.30
CA GLN A 169 -26.90 22.20 -5.17
C GLN A 169 -25.90 22.77 -6.17
N GLU A 170 -26.30 22.94 -7.43
CA GLU A 170 -25.47 23.57 -8.45
C GLU A 170 -25.05 24.99 -8.03
N ARG A 171 -26.01 25.80 -7.54
CA ARG A 171 -25.73 27.17 -7.04
C ARG A 171 -24.87 27.19 -5.78
N SER A 172 -24.84 26.12 -5.00
CA SER A 172 -23.96 26.01 -3.83
C SER A 172 -22.53 25.61 -4.21
N GLY A 173 -22.26 25.33 -5.48
CA GLY A 173 -20.95 24.86 -5.94
C GLY A 173 -20.67 23.42 -5.51
N LEU A 174 -21.71 22.59 -5.36
CA LEU A 174 -21.53 21.17 -5.06
C LEU A 174 -20.80 20.52 -6.24
N VAL A 175 -19.61 19.99 -5.98
CA VAL A 175 -18.87 19.17 -6.94
C VAL A 175 -19.13 17.72 -6.55
N ASP A 176 -19.46 16.87 -7.51
CA ASP A 176 -19.55 15.43 -7.26
C ASP A 176 -18.18 14.80 -7.55
N GLU A 177 -17.75 13.88 -6.71
CA GLU A 177 -16.61 13.00 -6.96
C GLU A 177 -16.90 12.15 -8.21
N GLU A 178 -15.90 12.00 -9.07
CA GLU A 178 -16.01 11.30 -10.35
C GLU A 178 -16.01 9.79 -10.15
N PRO A 179 -16.75 9.02 -10.96
CA PRO A 179 -16.74 7.57 -10.85
C PRO A 179 -15.38 6.99 -11.30
N HIS A 180 -15.02 5.85 -10.73
CA HIS A 180 -13.78 5.14 -11.04
C HIS A 180 -14.04 3.81 -11.75
N SER A 181 -13.12 3.42 -12.64
CA SER A 181 -13.12 2.08 -13.23
C SER A 181 -12.49 1.07 -12.27
N GLU A 182 -12.81 -0.21 -12.44
CA GLU A 182 -12.16 -1.27 -11.64
C GLU A 182 -10.66 -1.37 -11.96
N ASP A 183 -10.27 -1.06 -13.20
CA ASP A 183 -8.87 -1.03 -13.63
C ASP A 183 -8.06 0.04 -12.90
N ASP A 184 -8.64 1.21 -12.61
CA ASP A 184 -7.99 2.27 -11.82
C ASP A 184 -7.63 1.81 -10.41
N LEU A 185 -8.39 0.85 -9.88
CA LEU A 185 -8.30 0.37 -8.50
C LEU A 185 -7.51 -0.94 -8.38
N ARG A 186 -7.31 -1.65 -9.49
CA ARG A 186 -6.69 -2.98 -9.53
C ARG A 186 -5.34 -3.01 -8.81
N GLY A 187 -4.53 -1.97 -8.96
CA GLY A 187 -3.24 -1.86 -8.30
C GLY A 187 -3.37 -1.83 -6.78
N GLU A 188 -4.19 -0.92 -6.24
CA GLU A 188 -4.42 -0.81 -4.80
C GLU A 188 -5.00 -2.10 -4.20
N LEU A 189 -5.96 -2.72 -4.89
CA LEU A 189 -6.62 -3.95 -4.45
C LEU A 189 -5.62 -5.11 -4.36
N LYS A 190 -4.79 -5.29 -5.39
CA LYS A 190 -3.76 -6.36 -5.42
C LYS A 190 -2.77 -6.19 -4.27
N ILE A 191 -2.33 -4.95 -4.02
CA ILE A 191 -1.44 -4.64 -2.89
C ILE A 191 -2.12 -4.92 -1.55
N SER A 192 -3.39 -4.54 -1.40
CA SER A 192 -4.16 -4.80 -0.17
C SER A 192 -4.25 -6.28 0.14
N GLU A 193 -4.50 -7.11 -0.88
CA GLU A 193 -4.58 -8.57 -0.75
C GLU A 193 -3.23 -9.19 -0.37
N TRP A 194 -2.12 -8.73 -0.95
CA TRP A 194 -0.78 -9.22 -0.63
C TRP A 194 -0.31 -8.86 0.78
N LEU A 195 -0.77 -7.73 1.31
CA LEU A 195 -0.42 -7.24 2.63
C LEU A 195 -1.33 -7.77 3.75
N ALA A 196 -2.46 -8.40 3.40
CA ALA A 196 -3.52 -8.77 4.34
C ALA A 196 -3.04 -9.62 5.53
N ASP A 197 -2.05 -10.49 5.30
CA ASP A 197 -1.50 -11.42 6.29
C ASP A 197 -0.24 -10.88 7.00
N ILE A 198 0.23 -9.67 6.66
CA ILE A 198 1.42 -9.07 7.26
C ILE A 198 1.02 -8.27 8.50
N PRO A 199 1.54 -8.60 9.71
CA PRO A 199 1.18 -7.86 10.91
C PRO A 199 1.69 -6.41 10.84
N GLY A 200 0.78 -5.48 11.11
CA GLY A 200 1.02 -4.03 10.98
C GLY A 200 0.31 -3.40 9.78
N PHE A 201 -0.30 -4.20 8.90
CA PHE A 201 -1.10 -3.75 7.76
C PHE A 201 -2.58 -4.05 7.97
N VAL A 202 -3.46 -3.32 7.28
CA VAL A 202 -4.90 -3.57 7.38
C VAL A 202 -5.27 -4.95 6.85
N VAL A 203 -6.09 -5.65 7.62
CA VAL A 203 -6.65 -6.94 7.20
C VAL A 203 -7.65 -6.71 6.09
N TYR A 204 -7.38 -7.27 4.91
CA TYR A 204 -8.34 -7.35 3.82
C TYR A 204 -9.23 -8.58 4.01
N LYS A 205 -10.56 -8.41 3.97
CA LYS A 205 -11.52 -9.52 4.13
C LYS A 205 -12.03 -10.00 2.78
N GLU A 206 -12.72 -9.14 2.06
CA GLU A 206 -13.30 -9.44 0.75
C GLU A 206 -13.62 -8.14 -0.02
N ARG A 207 -13.97 -8.28 -1.31
CA ARG A 207 -14.52 -7.20 -2.14
C ARG A 207 -15.77 -7.67 -2.86
N TYR A 208 -16.69 -6.74 -3.10
CA TYR A 208 -17.95 -7.00 -3.80
C TYR A 208 -18.53 -5.72 -4.41
N VAL A 209 -19.45 -5.87 -5.35
CA VAL A 209 -20.17 -4.73 -5.94
C VAL A 209 -21.46 -4.52 -5.16
N VAL A 210 -21.70 -3.29 -4.70
CA VAL A 210 -22.99 -2.88 -4.14
C VAL A 210 -23.78 -2.13 -5.19
N ARG A 211 -25.00 -2.61 -5.48
CA ARG A 211 -25.93 -1.98 -6.41
C ARG A 211 -27.23 -1.61 -5.73
N GLY A 212 -27.68 -0.37 -5.94
CA GLY A 212 -29.03 0.05 -5.62
C GLY A 212 -29.14 1.33 -4.79
N LYS A 213 -30.38 1.66 -4.44
CA LYS A 213 -30.72 2.85 -3.65
C LYS A 213 -30.13 2.78 -2.24
N ALA A 214 -29.77 3.95 -1.72
CA ALA A 214 -29.32 4.07 -0.34
C ALA A 214 -30.45 3.81 0.66
N PRO A 215 -30.23 3.00 1.71
CA PRO A 215 -31.15 2.87 2.82
C PRO A 215 -31.13 4.15 3.68
N LYS A 216 -32.17 4.32 4.51
CA LYS A 216 -32.29 5.48 5.40
C LYS A 216 -31.08 5.62 6.35
N ALA A 217 -30.50 4.50 6.77
CA ALA A 217 -29.33 4.49 7.64
C ALA A 217 -28.11 5.14 6.97
N LEU A 218 -27.83 4.79 5.70
CA LEU A 218 -26.73 5.36 4.92
C LEU A 218 -26.89 6.88 4.73
N LEU A 219 -28.11 7.32 4.38
CA LEU A 219 -28.41 8.75 4.28
C LEU A 219 -28.25 9.48 5.62
N GLY A 220 -28.74 8.88 6.71
CA GLY A 220 -28.66 9.46 8.05
C GLY A 220 -27.22 9.66 8.49
N THR A 221 -26.36 8.68 8.23
CA THR A 221 -24.95 8.75 8.60
C THR A 221 -24.16 9.74 7.75
N HIS A 222 -24.42 9.80 6.44
CA HIS A 222 -23.86 10.84 5.54
C HIS A 222 -24.16 12.25 6.05
N GLN A 223 -25.42 12.51 6.41
CA GLN A 223 -25.83 13.81 6.93
C GLN A 223 -25.21 14.11 8.30
N ALA A 224 -25.09 13.11 9.17
CA ALA A 224 -24.44 13.27 10.47
C ALA A 224 -22.97 13.64 10.33
N PHE A 225 -22.25 12.92 9.48
CA PHE A 225 -20.85 13.20 9.14
C PHE A 225 -20.69 14.59 8.54
N HIS A 226 -21.48 14.93 7.51
CA HIS A 226 -21.40 16.24 6.86
C HIS A 226 -21.65 17.39 7.85
N ARG A 227 -22.68 17.28 8.71
CA ARG A 227 -22.94 18.29 9.77
C ARG A 227 -21.80 18.37 10.78
N LYS A 228 -21.14 17.25 11.12
CA LYS A 228 -19.98 17.25 12.02
C LYS A 228 -18.80 17.98 11.37
N MET A 229 -18.52 17.69 10.11
CA MET A 229 -17.40 18.30 9.39
C MET A 229 -17.62 19.78 9.10
N LYS A 230 -18.82 20.20 8.69
CA LYS A 230 -19.17 21.64 8.53
C LYS A 230 -19.08 22.45 9.83
N ARG A 231 -19.23 21.81 11.00
CA ARG A 231 -19.01 22.49 12.29
C ARG A 231 -17.52 22.69 12.60
N LYS A 232 -16.67 21.76 12.15
CA LYS A 232 -15.21 21.87 12.30
C LYS A 232 -14.64 22.87 11.30
N ASP A 233 -15.13 22.81 10.07
CA ASP A 233 -14.72 23.66 8.94
C ASP A 233 -15.96 24.10 8.15
N PRO A 234 -16.47 25.33 8.39
CA PRO A 234 -17.63 25.88 7.70
C PRO A 234 -17.46 25.96 6.18
N ASP A 235 -16.23 26.12 5.69
CA ASP A 235 -15.91 26.32 4.28
C ASP A 235 -15.61 25.00 3.55
N ARG A 236 -15.54 23.88 4.28
CA ARG A 236 -15.29 22.54 3.72
C ARG A 236 -16.22 22.25 2.55
N LEU A 237 -15.66 21.97 1.38
CA LEU A 237 -16.41 21.54 0.21
C LEU A 237 -16.96 20.12 0.41
N GLN A 238 -18.08 19.83 -0.25
CA GLN A 238 -18.62 18.48 -0.34
C GLN A 238 -18.31 17.95 -1.73
N PHE A 239 -17.60 16.82 -1.78
CA PHE A 239 -17.29 16.12 -3.02
C PHE A 239 -18.20 14.91 -3.22
N TYR A 240 -18.53 14.17 -2.16
CA TYR A 240 -19.32 12.94 -2.35
C TYR A 240 -20.82 13.22 -2.55
N PRO A 241 -21.45 12.62 -3.59
CA PRO A 241 -22.87 12.79 -3.85
C PRO A 241 -23.68 12.27 -2.67
N SER A 242 -24.77 12.98 -2.31
CA SER A 242 -25.64 12.51 -1.23
C SER A 242 -26.26 11.15 -1.57
N PRO A 243 -26.31 10.19 -0.63
CA PRO A 243 -26.96 8.89 -0.84
C PRO A 243 -28.44 8.98 -1.29
N SER A 244 -29.11 10.10 -1.04
CA SER A 244 -30.48 10.37 -1.55
C SER A 244 -30.59 10.43 -3.08
N ARG A 245 -29.45 10.61 -3.77
CA ARG A 245 -29.33 10.65 -5.22
C ARG A 245 -29.06 9.28 -5.85
N TYR A 246 -28.82 8.24 -5.05
CA TYR A 246 -28.58 6.90 -5.57
C TYR A 246 -29.89 6.32 -6.17
N LEU A 247 -29.73 5.62 -7.30
CA LEU A 247 -30.76 4.96 -8.09
C LEU A 247 -30.63 3.43 -7.94
N ASP A 248 -31.58 2.67 -8.50
CA ASP A 248 -31.55 1.21 -8.44
C ASP A 248 -30.33 0.61 -9.18
N ASP A 249 -29.74 1.37 -10.10
CA ASP A 249 -28.58 0.98 -10.90
C ASP A 249 -27.27 1.67 -10.49
N THR A 250 -27.29 2.49 -9.43
CA THR A 250 -26.04 3.07 -8.90
C THR A 250 -25.19 1.94 -8.32
N LYS A 251 -23.90 1.90 -8.70
CA LYS A 251 -22.96 0.85 -8.33
C LYS A 251 -21.78 1.43 -7.54
N PHE A 252 -21.29 0.64 -6.61
CA PHE A 252 -20.09 0.91 -5.83
C PHE A 252 -19.25 -0.35 -5.75
N LEU A 253 -17.94 -0.22 -5.89
CA LEU A 253 -17.01 -1.24 -5.41
C LEU A 253 -16.86 -1.05 -3.91
N VAL A 254 -17.08 -2.11 -3.15
CA VAL A 254 -16.90 -2.12 -1.72
C VAL A 254 -15.79 -3.09 -1.36
N VAL A 255 -14.79 -2.58 -0.64
CA VAL A 255 -13.72 -3.36 -0.05
C VAL A 255 -13.97 -3.44 1.44
N GLU A 256 -14.13 -4.65 1.97
CA GLU A 256 -14.30 -4.90 3.39
C GLU A 256 -12.96 -5.18 4.07
N LEU A 257 -12.70 -4.41 5.13
CA LEU A 257 -11.45 -4.35 5.86
C LEU A 257 -11.69 -4.60 7.37
N GLY A 258 -10.62 -5.02 8.06
CA GLY A 258 -10.59 -5.09 9.52
C GLY A 258 -10.63 -3.72 10.19
N ASP A 259 -11.02 -3.68 11.46
CA ASP A 259 -10.98 -2.45 12.27
C ASP A 259 -9.53 -2.08 12.61
N ALA A 260 -9.06 -0.99 11.98
CA ALA A 260 -7.71 -0.47 12.15
C ALA A 260 -7.55 0.38 13.42
N GLY A 261 -8.64 0.79 14.09
CA GLY A 261 -8.61 1.70 15.23
C GLY A 261 -8.77 3.18 14.83
N THR A 262 -8.02 4.06 15.49
CA THR A 262 -8.12 5.51 15.32
C THR A 262 -6.92 6.04 14.55
N ALA A 263 -7.13 6.85 13.51
CA ALA A 263 -6.04 7.51 12.78
C ALA A 263 -5.14 8.31 13.72
N LEU A 264 -3.83 8.34 13.45
CA LEU A 264 -2.83 9.00 14.30
C LEU A 264 -3.11 10.51 14.44
N GLU A 265 -3.71 11.14 13.43
CA GLU A 265 -4.16 12.54 13.51
C GLU A 265 -5.21 12.82 14.59
N ASP A 266 -6.07 11.83 14.86
CA ASP A 266 -7.13 11.89 15.87
C ASP A 266 -6.73 11.21 17.18
N PHE A 267 -5.51 10.63 17.27
CA PHE A 267 -5.02 9.92 18.46
C PHE A 267 -4.17 10.83 19.36
N GLU A 268 -4.47 10.85 20.66
CA GLU A 268 -3.75 11.69 21.62
C GLU A 268 -2.54 10.98 22.24
N LEU A 269 -1.37 11.61 22.13
CA LEU A 269 -0.09 11.08 22.60
C LEU A 269 0.30 11.66 23.97
N TYR A 270 0.31 10.83 25.01
CA TYR A 270 0.55 11.25 26.41
C TYR A 270 1.74 10.57 27.09
N SER A 271 2.13 9.37 26.67
CA SER A 271 3.29 8.67 27.25
C SER A 271 4.39 8.44 26.22
N VAL A 272 5.65 8.47 26.67
CA VAL A 272 6.79 8.20 25.77
C VAL A 272 6.82 6.75 25.28
N ASP A 273 6.18 5.84 26.02
CA ASP A 273 6.04 4.44 25.60
C ASP A 273 5.15 4.32 24.37
N GLN A 274 4.13 5.20 24.21
CA GLN A 274 3.36 5.29 22.97
C GLN A 274 4.25 5.74 21.80
N LEU A 275 5.15 6.69 22.02
CA LEU A 275 6.06 7.15 20.96
C LEU A 275 6.99 6.02 20.50
N TRP A 276 7.53 5.25 21.45
CA TRP A 276 8.36 4.09 21.15
C TRP A 276 7.59 3.03 20.37
N ASP A 277 6.44 2.61 20.89
CA ASP A 277 5.69 1.51 20.28
C ASP A 277 5.16 1.89 18.90
N ILE A 278 4.61 3.09 18.72
CA ILE A 278 4.11 3.53 17.42
C ILE A 278 5.26 3.59 16.40
N PHE A 279 6.38 4.22 16.74
CA PHE A 279 7.51 4.33 15.81
C PHE A 279 8.12 2.96 15.47
N LEU A 280 8.38 2.12 16.48
CA LEU A 280 9.04 0.83 16.26
C LEU A 280 8.11 -0.17 15.57
N HIS A 281 6.81 -0.23 15.92
CA HIS A 281 5.86 -1.04 15.17
C HIS A 281 5.78 -0.61 13.70
N THR A 282 5.76 0.70 13.44
CA THR A 282 5.74 1.24 12.06
C THR A 282 7.00 0.83 11.30
N ALA A 283 8.18 0.98 11.90
CA ALA A 283 9.44 0.56 11.28
C ALA A 283 9.48 -0.95 11.00
N ILE A 284 8.97 -1.78 11.93
CA ILE A 284 8.87 -3.24 11.75
C ILE A 284 7.91 -3.59 10.62
N ALA A 285 6.74 -2.94 10.55
CA ALA A 285 5.76 -3.17 9.49
C ALA A 285 6.37 -2.86 8.12
N LEU A 286 6.98 -1.68 7.96
CA LEU A 286 7.66 -1.30 6.72
C LEU A 286 8.87 -2.20 6.39
N ALA A 287 9.59 -2.71 7.39
CA ALA A 287 10.69 -3.64 7.15
C ALA A 287 10.19 -5.02 6.65
N ARG A 288 8.99 -5.46 7.05
CA ARG A 288 8.36 -6.69 6.54
C ARG A 288 7.86 -6.55 5.11
N ALA A 289 7.51 -5.33 4.70
CA ALA A 289 7.01 -4.99 3.38
C ALA A 289 7.87 -3.86 2.77
N GLU A 290 9.17 -4.13 2.64
CA GLU A 290 10.19 -3.13 2.28
C GLU A 290 9.95 -2.49 0.91
N ASP A 291 9.15 -3.16 0.07
CA ASP A 291 8.76 -2.71 -1.26
C ASP A 291 7.57 -1.73 -1.27
N LEU A 292 6.91 -1.55 -0.13
CA LEU A 292 5.48 -1.24 -0.08
C LEU A 292 5.12 -0.12 0.92
N HIS A 293 5.48 1.14 0.64
CA HIS A 293 4.70 2.33 1.02
C HIS A 293 5.28 3.61 0.41
N ARG A 294 4.43 4.51 -0.09
CA ARG A 294 4.86 5.83 -0.59
C ARG A 294 4.03 6.99 -0.05
N ASP A 295 3.14 6.73 0.89
CA ASP A 295 2.17 7.71 1.39
C ASP A 295 1.82 7.57 2.89
N LEU A 296 2.82 7.38 3.76
CA LEU A 296 2.58 7.09 5.18
C LEU A 296 2.45 8.37 6.02
N HIS A 297 1.47 9.21 5.70
CA HIS A 297 1.11 10.33 6.56
C HIS A 297 0.25 9.87 7.75
N GLU A 298 0.01 10.76 8.72
CA GLU A 298 -0.70 10.49 9.98
C GLU A 298 -2.15 10.02 9.81
N GLY A 299 -2.75 10.24 8.63
CA GLY A 299 -4.08 9.72 8.29
C GLY A 299 -4.06 8.25 7.89
N ASN A 300 -2.92 7.77 7.37
CA ASN A 300 -2.71 6.40 6.89
C ASN A 300 -2.07 5.48 7.94
N LEU A 301 -1.99 5.93 9.20
CA LEU A 301 -1.49 5.15 10.32
C LEU A 301 -2.52 5.16 11.44
N CYS A 302 -3.18 4.03 11.67
CA CYS A 302 -4.16 3.87 12.73
C CYS A 302 -3.57 3.20 13.97
N ILE A 303 -4.08 3.60 15.13
CA ILE A 303 -3.61 3.19 16.46
C ILE A 303 -4.77 2.54 17.20
N ARG A 304 -4.52 1.38 17.82
CA ARG A 304 -5.50 0.67 18.63
C ARG A 304 -4.90 0.22 19.95
N GLN A 305 -5.61 0.45 21.05
CA GLN A 305 -5.26 -0.10 22.35
C GLN A 305 -5.71 -1.56 22.44
N VAL A 306 -4.77 -2.50 22.52
CA VAL A 306 -5.08 -3.94 22.49
C VAL A 306 -4.83 -4.62 23.83
N LYS A 307 -3.92 -4.08 24.61
CA LYS A 307 -3.57 -4.54 25.95
C LYS A 307 -3.43 -3.33 26.87
N PRO A 308 -3.69 -3.42 28.17
CA PRO A 308 -3.36 -2.33 29.08
C PRO A 308 -1.88 -1.99 29.02
N ALA A 309 -1.54 -0.70 29.08
CA ALA A 309 -0.16 -0.26 29.18
C ALA A 309 0.51 -0.87 30.43
N LYS A 310 1.77 -1.30 30.27
CA LYS A 310 2.57 -1.90 31.33
C LYS A 310 3.74 -0.97 31.64
N PRO A 311 3.91 -0.54 32.90
CA PRO A 311 5.05 0.28 33.24
C PRO A 311 6.33 -0.51 32.99
N LYS A 312 7.33 0.15 32.41
CA LYS A 312 8.65 -0.44 32.29
C LYS A 312 9.30 -0.56 33.67
N THR A 313 9.32 -1.78 34.21
CA THR A 313 9.91 -2.09 35.52
C THR A 313 11.23 -2.84 35.44
N ASP A 314 11.57 -3.38 34.27
CA ASP A 314 12.83 -4.10 34.07
C ASP A 314 14.03 -3.15 33.86
N GLU A 315 15.23 -3.64 34.14
CA GLU A 315 16.48 -2.89 33.93
C GLU A 315 16.99 -2.99 32.48
N THR A 316 16.23 -3.62 31.57
CA THR A 316 16.68 -3.84 30.19
C THR A 316 16.71 -2.54 29.39
N LEU A 317 17.47 -2.57 28.29
CA LEU A 317 17.47 -1.48 27.31
C LEU A 317 16.22 -1.50 26.41
N SER A 318 15.36 -2.51 26.50
CA SER A 318 14.15 -2.61 25.69
C SER A 318 13.27 -1.39 25.89
N ARG A 319 12.64 -0.94 24.82
CA ARG A 319 11.70 0.20 24.80
C ARG A 319 10.39 -0.15 24.10
N PHE A 320 10.25 -1.39 23.64
CA PHE A 320 9.15 -1.84 22.81
C PHE A 320 8.17 -2.73 23.58
N GLY A 321 6.87 -2.51 23.41
CA GLY A 321 5.77 -3.31 23.94
C GLY A 321 5.21 -2.84 25.29
N TYR A 322 5.45 -1.59 25.70
CA TYR A 322 5.03 -1.08 27.02
C TYR A 322 3.73 -0.27 26.99
N SER A 323 3.35 0.30 25.85
CA SER A 323 2.11 1.08 25.73
C SER A 323 0.87 0.20 25.56
N GLY A 324 1.03 -1.04 25.09
CA GLY A 324 -0.07 -1.94 24.75
C GLY A 324 -0.86 -1.52 23.51
N LEU A 325 -0.25 -0.68 22.66
CA LEU A 325 -0.78 -0.26 21.37
C LEU A 325 -0.37 -1.24 20.27
N GLU A 326 -1.23 -1.35 19.26
CA GLU A 326 -0.90 -1.86 17.93
C GLU A 326 -1.08 -0.74 16.91
N ILE A 327 -0.33 -0.82 15.81
CA ILE A 327 -0.51 0.05 14.65
C ILE A 327 -1.10 -0.74 13.49
N THR A 328 -1.79 -0.04 12.61
CA THR A 328 -2.26 -0.55 11.32
C THR A 328 -1.99 0.49 10.25
N VAL A 329 -1.17 0.13 9.26
CA VAL A 329 -0.90 0.93 8.06
C VAL A 329 -2.07 0.77 7.08
N LEU A 330 -2.52 1.89 6.53
CA LEU A 330 -3.62 1.99 5.57
C LEU A 330 -3.13 2.55 4.23
N ASP A 331 -4.08 2.58 3.28
CA ASP A 331 -4.06 3.24 1.97
C ASP A 331 -2.80 2.98 1.14
N TYR A 332 -3.00 2.18 0.10
CA TYR A 332 -1.93 1.76 -0.79
C TYR A 332 -2.08 2.38 -2.19
N GLY A 333 -2.89 3.44 -2.33
CA GLY A 333 -3.18 4.06 -3.62
C GLY A 333 -1.95 4.57 -4.36
N LEU A 334 -0.91 4.99 -3.64
CA LEU A 334 0.37 5.43 -4.21
C LEU A 334 1.50 4.39 -4.09
N SER A 335 1.20 3.23 -3.53
CA SER A 335 2.20 2.22 -3.20
C SER A 335 2.75 1.50 -4.43
N ARG A 336 3.82 0.75 -4.18
CA ARG A 336 4.47 -0.14 -5.14
C ARG A 336 4.56 -1.52 -4.52
N ALA A 337 4.51 -2.56 -5.34
CA ALA A 337 4.59 -3.93 -4.91
C ALA A 337 5.05 -4.86 -6.03
N GLU A 338 5.81 -5.89 -5.68
CA GLU A 338 6.02 -7.05 -6.54
C GLU A 338 5.14 -8.20 -6.07
N ASP A 339 4.81 -9.09 -7.00
CA ASP A 339 4.12 -10.33 -6.67
C ASP A 339 4.97 -11.18 -5.71
N PRO A 340 4.49 -11.49 -4.50
CA PRO A 340 5.22 -12.33 -3.54
C PRO A 340 5.59 -13.72 -4.10
N GLY A 341 4.86 -14.21 -5.10
CA GLY A 341 5.14 -15.48 -5.78
C GLY A 341 6.25 -15.40 -6.84
N LEU A 342 6.56 -14.21 -7.36
CA LEU A 342 7.57 -13.99 -8.40
C LEU A 342 8.84 -13.32 -7.86
N GLY A 343 8.74 -12.54 -6.78
CA GLY A 343 9.86 -11.82 -6.17
C GLY A 343 10.60 -10.91 -7.17
N ASP A 344 11.93 -10.84 -7.08
CA ASP A 344 12.80 -10.03 -7.95
C ASP A 344 12.69 -10.36 -9.46
N ALA A 345 11.98 -11.44 -9.82
CA ALA A 345 11.75 -11.85 -11.20
C ALA A 345 10.40 -11.36 -11.76
N ASP A 346 9.62 -10.58 -11.00
CA ASP A 346 8.37 -9.99 -11.48
C ASP A 346 8.64 -8.98 -12.60
N PRO A 347 8.24 -9.26 -13.85
CA PRO A 347 8.47 -8.33 -14.96
C PRO A 347 7.55 -7.10 -14.86
N ASN A 348 6.46 -7.17 -14.09
CA ASN A 348 5.39 -6.18 -14.07
C ASN A 348 4.97 -5.81 -12.64
N PRO A 349 5.85 -5.12 -11.87
CA PRO A 349 5.49 -4.67 -10.53
C PRO A 349 4.29 -3.73 -10.57
N VAL A 350 3.37 -3.89 -9.62
CA VAL A 350 2.28 -2.95 -9.42
C VAL A 350 2.87 -1.66 -8.86
N SER A 351 2.67 -0.54 -9.54
CA SER A 351 3.10 0.76 -9.03
C SER A 351 2.19 1.87 -9.54
N TYR A 352 1.93 2.84 -8.67
CA TYR A 352 1.27 4.07 -9.09
C TYR A 352 2.29 5.03 -9.71
N ASP A 353 2.00 5.52 -10.91
CA ASP A 353 2.84 6.49 -11.61
C ASP A 353 2.57 7.92 -11.13
N LEU A 354 3.40 8.37 -10.18
CA LEU A 354 3.29 9.71 -9.61
C LEU A 354 3.72 10.82 -10.59
N GLU A 355 4.34 10.52 -11.74
CA GLU A 355 4.67 11.55 -12.73
C GLU A 355 3.44 12.06 -13.51
N LYS A 356 2.30 11.35 -13.44
CA LYS A 356 1.05 11.75 -14.11
C LYS A 356 0.42 13.01 -13.51
N ASP A 357 0.58 13.21 -12.21
CA ASP A 357 0.12 14.42 -11.52
C ASP A 357 1.23 15.01 -10.63
N LEU A 358 1.91 16.02 -11.16
CA LEU A 358 2.97 16.71 -10.43
C LEU A 358 2.48 17.60 -9.30
N SER A 359 1.15 17.80 -9.17
CA SER A 359 0.57 18.63 -8.11
C SER A 359 1.01 18.14 -6.72
N ILE A 360 1.18 16.83 -6.56
CA ILE A 360 1.67 16.19 -5.33
C ILE A 360 3.08 16.68 -4.92
N PHE A 361 3.93 17.03 -5.90
CA PHE A 361 5.28 17.54 -5.66
C PHE A 361 5.33 19.07 -5.58
N THR A 362 4.48 19.77 -6.32
CA THR A 362 4.45 21.24 -6.33
C THR A 362 3.66 21.83 -5.15
N SER A 363 2.79 21.05 -4.52
CA SER A 363 1.94 21.53 -3.43
C SER A 363 2.72 21.81 -2.13
N THR A 364 2.27 22.80 -1.36
CA THR A 364 2.90 23.20 -0.08
C THR A 364 1.89 23.33 1.06
N HIS A 365 0.69 22.79 0.89
CA HIS A 365 -0.41 22.97 1.84
C HIS A 365 -0.23 22.20 3.15
N ALA A 366 0.54 21.10 3.14
CA ALA A 366 0.76 20.23 4.28
C ALA A 366 2.23 19.83 4.44
N ALA A 367 2.60 19.37 5.63
CA ALA A 367 3.96 18.93 5.95
C ALA A 367 4.37 17.71 5.11
N GLN A 368 3.44 16.77 4.86
CA GLN A 368 3.65 15.58 4.03
C GLN A 368 4.08 15.93 2.59
N CYS A 369 3.69 17.09 2.06
CA CYS A 369 4.13 17.52 0.73
C CYS A 369 5.66 17.61 0.59
N LYS A 370 6.36 17.87 1.70
CA LYS A 370 7.83 17.86 1.74
C LYS A 370 8.37 16.45 1.48
N VAL A 371 7.69 15.41 1.99
CA VAL A 371 8.11 14.01 1.84
C VAL A 371 7.99 13.57 0.39
N TYR A 372 6.88 13.87 -0.30
CA TYR A 372 6.77 13.56 -1.75
C TYR A 372 7.89 14.23 -2.56
N ARG A 373 8.21 15.49 -2.27
CA ARG A 373 9.35 16.17 -2.90
C ARG A 373 10.68 15.50 -2.57
N GLN A 374 10.89 15.07 -1.33
CA GLN A 374 12.11 14.35 -0.93
C GLN A 374 12.26 13.05 -1.72
N MET A 375 11.18 12.27 -1.85
CA MET A 375 11.17 11.06 -2.66
C MET A 375 11.54 11.35 -4.11
N ARG A 376 10.87 12.30 -4.77
CA ARG A 376 11.14 12.64 -6.17
C ARG A 376 12.54 13.22 -6.36
N SER A 377 13.01 14.04 -5.44
CA SER A 377 14.37 14.60 -5.50
C SER A 377 15.44 13.53 -5.37
N PHE A 378 15.20 12.51 -4.54
CA PHE A 378 16.08 11.36 -4.41
C PHE A 378 16.18 10.59 -5.74
N LEU A 379 15.06 10.36 -6.43
CA LEU A 379 15.07 9.75 -7.77
C LEU A 379 15.80 10.64 -8.80
N LEU A 380 15.65 11.96 -8.71
CA LEU A 380 16.28 12.91 -9.63
C LEU A 380 17.78 13.11 -9.39
N ARG A 381 18.28 12.96 -8.17
CA ARG A 381 19.64 13.37 -7.79
C ARG A 381 20.50 12.25 -7.24
N GLY A 382 19.90 11.15 -6.81
CA GLY A 382 20.58 10.10 -6.05
C GLY A 382 21.10 10.56 -4.68
N ASP A 383 20.69 11.73 -4.19
CA ASP A 383 21.05 12.24 -2.88
C ASP A 383 19.81 12.64 -2.06
N ARG A 384 19.99 12.85 -0.75
CA ARG A 384 18.89 13.18 0.17
C ARG A 384 18.44 14.64 0.12
N ALA A 385 19.07 15.48 -0.72
CA ALA A 385 18.79 16.91 -0.75
C ALA A 385 17.54 17.18 -1.58
N HIS A 386 16.47 17.64 -0.94
CA HIS A 386 15.23 17.88 -1.67
C HIS A 386 15.24 19.20 -2.42
N LEU A 387 14.62 19.17 -3.59
CA LEU A 387 14.38 20.31 -4.47
C LEU A 387 13.19 21.15 -3.96
N PRO A 388 13.17 22.46 -4.25
CA PRO A 388 12.00 23.30 -4.00
C PRO A 388 10.83 22.90 -4.92
N PRO A 389 9.58 23.26 -4.58
CA PRO A 389 8.40 22.90 -5.37
C PRO A 389 8.47 23.26 -6.85
N GLN A 390 9.05 24.43 -7.17
CA GLN A 390 9.16 24.95 -8.53
C GLN A 390 10.09 24.11 -9.42
N ALA A 391 10.94 23.27 -8.84
CA ALA A 391 11.81 22.37 -9.59
C ALA A 391 11.15 21.01 -9.88
N HIS A 392 9.85 20.87 -9.59
CA HIS A 392 9.06 19.66 -9.86
C HIS A 392 7.97 19.85 -10.91
N ASP A 393 8.14 20.81 -11.83
CA ASP A 393 7.16 21.18 -12.85
C ASP A 393 7.28 20.41 -14.18
N THR A 394 8.35 19.62 -14.33
CA THR A 394 8.64 18.87 -15.55
C THR A 394 8.37 17.38 -15.32
N PRO A 395 7.38 16.76 -16.00
CA PRO A 395 7.06 15.35 -15.82
C PRO A 395 8.13 14.48 -16.47
N TYR A 396 8.38 13.28 -15.92
CA TYR A 396 9.33 12.32 -16.46
C TYR A 396 10.73 12.93 -16.64
N ALA A 397 11.13 13.81 -15.73
CA ALA A 397 12.42 14.48 -15.77
C ALA A 397 13.56 13.46 -15.68
N ARG A 398 14.70 13.78 -16.29
CA ARG A 398 15.86 12.88 -16.31
C ARG A 398 16.62 12.94 -15.01
N ALA A 399 17.01 11.77 -14.49
CA ALA A 399 17.87 11.68 -13.32
C ALA A 399 19.26 12.25 -13.63
N ALA A 400 19.81 13.04 -12.71
CA ALA A 400 21.22 13.41 -12.74
C ALA A 400 22.02 12.15 -12.39
N GLY A 401 22.78 11.63 -13.34
CA GLY A 401 23.68 10.50 -13.09
C GLY A 401 24.66 10.84 -11.97
N VAL A 402 24.96 9.84 -11.13
CA VAL A 402 25.87 9.96 -9.98
C VAL A 402 27.29 10.41 -10.40
N ASP A 403 27.65 10.27 -11.68
CA ASP A 403 28.97 10.63 -12.25
C ASP A 403 28.92 11.63 -13.44
N GLY A 404 27.84 12.39 -13.61
CA GLY A 404 27.65 13.30 -14.76
C GLY A 404 26.47 12.90 -15.65
N PRO A 405 26.21 13.60 -16.77
CA PRO A 405 24.98 13.44 -17.53
C PRO A 405 24.96 12.08 -18.23
N GLY A 406 24.24 11.11 -17.64
CA GLY A 406 24.11 9.79 -18.26
C GLY A 406 23.66 8.67 -17.32
N THR A 407 22.40 8.70 -16.88
CA THR A 407 21.48 7.65 -17.34
C THR A 407 20.46 8.37 -18.22
N SER A 408 20.23 7.92 -19.45
CA SER A 408 19.43 8.62 -20.47
C SER A 408 17.93 8.67 -20.17
N ASP A 409 17.51 8.01 -19.10
CA ASP A 409 16.13 7.57 -18.94
C ASP A 409 15.38 8.50 -17.99
N ALA A 410 14.11 8.72 -18.31
CA ALA A 410 13.20 9.43 -17.44
C ALA A 410 13.10 8.72 -16.09
N ILE A 411 12.89 9.47 -15.01
CA ILE A 411 12.57 8.86 -13.71
C ILE A 411 11.32 7.99 -13.85
N SER A 412 11.33 6.86 -13.16
CA SER A 412 10.22 5.92 -13.09
C SER A 412 9.94 5.60 -11.63
N TRP A 413 8.66 5.42 -11.32
CA TRP A 413 8.17 4.99 -10.02
C TRP A 413 7.98 3.47 -9.96
N ALA A 414 8.29 2.71 -11.01
CA ALA A 414 8.23 1.24 -10.95
C ALA A 414 9.36 0.59 -10.11
N PRO A 415 10.63 1.07 -10.18
CA PRO A 415 11.71 0.45 -9.43
C PRO A 415 11.53 0.55 -7.90
N HIS A 416 12.19 -0.38 -7.21
CA HIS A 416 12.24 -0.41 -5.76
C HIS A 416 13.21 0.66 -5.21
N TYR A 417 12.68 1.54 -4.35
CA TYR A 417 13.46 2.59 -3.68
C TYR A 417 13.19 2.56 -2.17
N PRO A 418 13.81 1.65 -1.40
CA PRO A 418 13.51 1.45 0.01
C PRO A 418 13.82 2.66 0.90
N TYR A 419 14.65 3.60 0.42
CA TYR A 419 14.91 4.87 1.09
C TYR A 419 13.64 5.73 1.26
N THR A 420 12.63 5.56 0.41
CA THR A 420 11.35 6.27 0.55
C THR A 420 10.65 5.95 1.88
N ASN A 421 10.75 4.71 2.37
CA ASN A 421 10.26 4.33 3.70
C ASN A 421 11.00 5.04 4.83
N VAL A 422 12.30 5.32 4.65
CA VAL A 422 13.10 6.07 5.64
C VAL A 422 12.63 7.51 5.75
N LEU A 423 12.27 8.15 4.63
CA LEU A 423 11.71 9.50 4.60
C LEU A 423 10.37 9.56 5.35
N TRP A 424 9.51 8.56 5.17
CA TRP A 424 8.26 8.44 5.91
C TRP A 424 8.45 8.14 7.39
N LEU A 425 9.43 7.30 7.75
CA LEU A 425 9.78 7.09 9.16
C LEU A 425 10.32 8.36 9.82
N ALA A 426 11.11 9.17 9.09
CA ALA A 426 11.55 10.47 9.57
C ALA A 426 10.36 11.42 9.79
N TYR A 427 9.40 11.44 8.86
CA TYR A 427 8.15 12.17 9.00
C TYR A 427 7.35 11.74 10.23
N THR A 428 7.09 10.44 10.38
CA THR A 428 6.37 9.86 11.52
C THR A 428 7.04 10.21 12.84
N TYR A 429 8.37 10.09 12.93
CA TYR A 429 9.10 10.50 14.13
C TYR A 429 8.88 11.98 14.47
N GLN A 430 8.98 12.88 13.48
CA GLN A 430 8.77 14.31 13.66
C GLN A 430 7.32 14.62 14.08
N TYR A 431 6.35 13.96 13.46
CA TYR A 431 4.94 14.07 13.79
C TYR A 431 4.68 13.69 15.25
N LEU A 432 5.14 12.50 15.66
CA LEU A 432 5.02 11.97 17.02
C LEU A 432 5.60 12.93 18.08
N VAL A 433 6.79 13.47 17.80
CA VAL A 433 7.46 14.43 18.68
C VAL A 433 6.72 15.77 18.74
N GLY A 434 6.20 16.26 17.60
CA GLY A 434 5.51 17.54 17.48
C GLY A 434 4.13 17.55 18.16
N HIS A 435 3.45 16.39 18.17
CA HIS A 435 2.09 16.25 18.68
C HIS A 435 2.02 15.62 20.09
N PHE A 436 3.17 15.37 20.73
CA PHE A 436 3.21 14.84 22.09
C PHE A 436 2.68 15.85 23.13
N LYS A 437 1.65 15.45 23.88
CA LYS A 437 0.98 16.24 24.92
C LYS A 437 1.36 15.85 26.35
N GLY A 438 2.27 14.89 26.52
CA GLY A 438 2.69 14.36 27.82
C GLY A 438 3.79 15.15 28.53
N ASP A 439 4.51 14.45 29.43
CA ASP A 439 5.57 15.07 30.24
C ASP A 439 6.79 15.52 29.41
N LYS A 440 7.13 16.82 29.52
CA LYS A 440 8.22 17.43 28.74
C LYS A 440 9.60 16.88 29.08
N LYS A 441 9.84 16.44 30.32
CA LYS A 441 11.13 15.87 30.73
C LYS A 441 11.30 14.47 30.12
N ALA A 442 10.23 13.68 30.12
CA ALA A 442 10.18 12.39 29.46
C ALA A 442 10.43 12.54 27.95
N LEU A 443 9.76 13.50 27.28
CA LEU A 443 10.02 13.79 25.86
C LEU A 443 11.48 14.21 25.61
N THR A 444 12.06 15.02 26.50
CA THR A 444 13.47 15.40 26.38
C THR A 444 14.41 14.20 26.52
N ALA A 445 14.10 13.28 27.44
CA ALA A 445 14.83 12.03 27.59
C ALA A 445 14.70 11.14 26.34
N PHE A 446 13.50 11.00 25.79
CA PHE A 446 13.23 10.28 24.53
C PHE A 446 14.09 10.84 23.38
N LYS A 447 14.06 12.16 23.16
CA LYS A 447 14.87 12.83 22.13
C LYS A 447 16.37 12.63 22.33
N ARG A 448 16.84 12.67 23.57
CA ARG A 448 18.25 12.43 23.89
C ARG A 448 18.64 10.99 23.57
N THR A 449 17.81 10.02 23.91
CA THR A 449 18.05 8.60 23.64
C THR A 449 18.02 8.30 22.14
N THR A 450 17.11 8.92 21.39
CA THR A 450 16.93 8.70 19.94
C THR A 450 17.75 9.64 19.06
N LYS A 451 18.68 10.42 19.64
CA LYS A 451 19.43 11.46 18.91
C LYS A 451 20.25 10.89 17.74
N GLU A 452 20.94 9.77 17.95
CA GLU A 452 21.75 9.16 16.89
C GLU A 452 20.87 8.57 15.79
N LEU A 453 19.81 7.82 16.16
CA LEU A 453 18.79 7.36 15.21
C LEU A 453 18.28 8.50 14.33
N LEU A 454 17.87 9.61 14.96
CA LEU A 454 17.35 10.78 14.25
C LEU A 454 18.39 11.36 13.28
N SER A 455 19.68 11.38 13.63
CA SER A 455 20.72 11.88 12.73
C SER A 455 20.88 11.06 11.45
N HIS A 456 20.54 9.77 11.50
CA HIS A 456 20.55 8.88 10.34
C HIS A 456 19.21 8.87 9.58
N LEU A 457 18.10 9.13 10.25
CA LEU A 457 16.77 9.30 9.64
C LEU A 457 16.63 10.65 8.92
N ASP A 458 17.22 11.71 9.45
CA ASP A 458 16.99 13.07 8.99
C ASP A 458 17.58 13.31 7.58
N PRO A 459 16.74 13.53 6.55
CA PRO A 459 17.21 13.83 5.20
C PRO A 459 17.98 15.16 5.12
N GLU A 460 17.84 16.05 6.11
CA GLU A 460 18.53 17.34 6.17
C GLU A 460 19.84 17.28 6.99
N ALA A 461 20.23 16.11 7.48
CA ALA A 461 21.48 15.96 8.21
C ALA A 461 22.71 16.40 7.39
N PRO A 462 23.82 16.81 8.03
CA PRO A 462 25.07 17.14 7.34
C PRO A 462 25.60 15.97 6.50
N ARG A 463 26.05 16.21 5.25
CA ARG A 463 26.44 15.19 4.25
C ARG A 463 27.44 14.11 4.73
N ASN A 464 28.20 14.40 5.77
CA ASN A 464 29.13 13.45 6.40
C ASN A 464 28.43 12.39 7.29
N ILE A 465 27.16 12.59 7.64
CA ILE A 465 26.32 11.61 8.34
C ILE A 465 25.58 10.77 7.30
N LEU A 466 25.83 9.47 7.28
CA LEU A 466 25.21 8.54 6.35
C LEU A 466 23.76 8.28 6.77
N SER A 467 22.82 8.29 5.83
CA SER A 467 21.42 7.99 6.11
C SER A 467 21.18 6.48 6.18
N PHE A 468 20.09 6.05 6.81
CA PHE A 468 19.65 4.66 6.68
C PHE A 468 19.27 4.38 5.22
N PRO A 469 19.71 3.25 4.63
CA PRO A 469 19.28 2.83 3.30
C PRO A 469 17.79 2.46 3.25
N SER A 470 17.27 1.85 4.32
CA SER A 470 15.92 1.29 4.32
C SER A 470 15.28 1.20 5.71
N ALA A 471 14.00 0.78 5.76
CA ALA A 471 13.31 0.48 7.02
C ALA A 471 13.94 -0.70 7.76
N CYS A 472 14.44 -1.74 7.06
CA CYS A 472 15.19 -2.82 7.68
C CYS A 472 16.42 -2.32 8.43
N ASP A 473 17.14 -1.33 7.90
CA ASP A 473 18.31 -0.75 8.59
C ASP A 473 17.91 0.05 9.84
N VAL A 474 16.74 0.70 9.83
CA VAL A 474 16.18 1.38 11.01
C VAL A 474 15.86 0.37 12.12
N VAL A 475 15.21 -0.75 11.76
CA VAL A 475 14.90 -1.83 12.72
C VAL A 475 16.18 -2.49 13.22
N ARG A 476 17.17 -2.71 12.34
CA ARG A 476 18.50 -3.22 12.74
C ARG A 476 19.16 -2.31 13.75
N TYR A 477 19.17 -1.00 13.53
CA TYR A 477 19.69 -0.04 14.50
C TYR A 477 18.99 -0.19 15.86
N ALA A 478 17.65 -0.28 15.87
CA ALA A 478 16.87 -0.42 17.10
C ALA A 478 17.19 -1.72 17.86
N ALA A 479 17.36 -2.83 17.14
CA ALA A 479 17.79 -4.11 17.73
C ALA A 479 19.22 -4.02 18.30
N GLU A 480 20.17 -3.46 17.55
CA GLU A 480 21.55 -3.26 18.00
C GLU A 480 21.66 -2.26 19.17
N ALA A 481 20.71 -1.32 19.29
CA ALA A 481 20.59 -0.41 20.42
C ALA A 481 19.93 -1.07 21.65
N GLY A 482 19.42 -2.29 21.49
CA GLY A 482 18.73 -3.07 22.52
C GLY A 482 17.31 -2.59 22.81
N TRP A 483 16.70 -1.78 21.91
CA TRP A 483 15.36 -1.23 22.10
C TRP A 483 14.26 -2.23 21.76
N ILE A 484 14.56 -3.20 20.89
CA ILE A 484 13.69 -4.32 20.54
C ILE A 484 14.49 -5.60 20.76
N THR A 485 13.88 -6.63 21.34
CA THR A 485 14.51 -7.95 21.48
C THR A 485 14.29 -8.83 20.26
N GLU A 486 15.11 -9.86 20.09
CA GLU A 486 15.00 -10.83 19.00
C GLU A 486 13.64 -11.55 19.04
N GLU A 487 13.18 -11.93 20.23
CA GLU A 487 11.87 -12.59 20.42
C GLU A 487 10.70 -11.68 20.01
N GLN A 488 10.83 -10.37 20.24
CA GLN A 488 9.81 -9.39 19.85
C GLN A 488 9.75 -9.19 18.33
N LEU A 489 10.86 -9.36 17.61
CA LEU A 489 10.91 -9.25 16.15
C LEU A 489 10.35 -10.49 15.45
N MET A 490 10.75 -11.68 15.91
CA MET A 490 10.38 -12.96 15.31
C MET A 490 8.93 -13.38 15.62
N GLY A 491 8.35 -12.83 16.70
CA GLY A 491 7.04 -13.25 17.19
C GLY A 491 7.08 -14.63 17.86
N GLU A 492 5.98 -15.01 18.53
CA GLU A 492 5.88 -16.27 19.30
C GLU A 492 5.91 -17.57 18.44
N ARG A 493 6.32 -17.52 17.17
CA ARG A 493 6.42 -18.70 16.29
C ARG A 493 7.73 -19.50 16.45
N SER A 494 8.82 -18.93 16.97
CA SER A 494 10.10 -19.65 17.12
C SER A 494 10.19 -20.59 18.33
N ARG A 495 9.06 -20.87 19.01
CA ARG A 495 9.06 -21.67 20.25
C ARG A 495 8.62 -23.13 20.08
N VAL A 496 8.46 -23.60 18.85
CA VAL A 496 7.89 -24.93 18.55
C VAL A 496 8.96 -26.01 18.28
N ASP A 497 10.22 -25.66 18.04
CA ASP A 497 11.19 -26.64 17.50
C ASP A 497 12.23 -27.20 18.49
N ASP A 498 12.10 -27.01 19.82
CA ASP A 498 13.12 -27.56 20.76
C ASP A 498 12.59 -28.28 22.01
N TYR A 499 11.29 -28.54 22.14
CA TYR A 499 10.81 -29.48 23.17
C TYR A 499 9.64 -30.30 22.66
N GLY A 500 9.92 -31.56 22.36
CA GLY A 500 8.92 -32.56 22.02
C GLY A 500 7.93 -32.80 23.17
N SER A 501 6.65 -32.92 22.79
CA SER A 501 5.60 -33.68 23.46
C SER A 501 5.27 -33.29 24.92
N GLU A 502 4.39 -32.32 25.11
CA GLU A 502 3.12 -32.49 25.85
C GLU A 502 2.24 -31.22 25.78
N MET A 503 0.97 -31.42 25.42
CA MET A 503 -0.21 -30.53 25.51
C MET A 503 -0.05 -29.02 25.77
N GLY A 504 -0.62 -28.22 24.85
CA GLY A 504 -1.04 -26.85 25.14
C GLY A 504 -1.29 -26.00 23.88
N SER A 505 -2.28 -26.36 23.08
CA SER A 505 -2.80 -25.51 21.99
C SER A 505 -3.23 -24.15 22.54
N VAL A 506 -2.44 -23.11 22.26
CA VAL A 506 -2.90 -21.72 22.30
C VAL A 506 -2.81 -21.20 20.87
N VAL A 507 -3.73 -21.70 20.05
CA VAL A 507 -4.14 -21.03 18.83
C VAL A 507 -4.81 -19.73 19.27
N ALA A 508 -4.26 -18.59 18.85
CA ALA A 508 -4.93 -17.31 18.95
C ALA A 508 -6.27 -17.44 18.22
N TYR A 509 -7.36 -17.45 19.00
CA TYR A 509 -8.72 -17.50 18.50
C TYR A 509 -9.00 -16.23 17.67
N ASN A 510 -8.94 -16.37 16.35
CA ASN A 510 -9.69 -15.52 15.44
C ASN A 510 -11.11 -16.10 15.38
N GLU A 511 -11.99 -15.66 16.29
CA GLU A 511 -13.43 -15.89 16.12
C GLU A 511 -13.96 -14.96 15.03
N SER A 512 -14.06 -15.48 13.81
CA SER A 512 -15.13 -15.13 12.84
C SER A 512 -14.89 -15.80 11.49
N ILE A 513 -14.96 -17.13 11.43
CA ILE A 513 -15.41 -17.89 10.25
C ILE A 513 -16.01 -19.19 10.83
N ILE A 514 -17.33 -19.32 10.76
CA ILE A 514 -18.01 -20.61 10.83
C ILE A 514 -18.68 -20.77 9.46
N GLU A 515 -18.17 -21.72 8.68
CA GLU A 515 -18.84 -22.23 7.49
C GLU A 515 -20.21 -22.79 7.89
N VAL A 516 -21.27 -22.29 7.27
CA VAL A 516 -22.60 -22.91 7.36
C VAL A 516 -22.88 -23.59 6.03
N GLU A 517 -22.73 -24.91 6.03
CA GLU A 517 -23.22 -25.79 4.97
C GLU A 517 -24.74 -25.62 4.78
N GLY A 518 -25.14 -25.64 3.51
CA GLY A 518 -26.50 -25.38 3.05
C GLY A 518 -27.56 -26.31 3.64
N GLY A 519 -28.63 -25.70 4.17
CA GLY A 519 -29.86 -26.38 4.56
C GLY A 519 -31.07 -25.54 4.18
N SER A 520 -31.72 -25.91 3.07
CA SER A 520 -32.98 -25.34 2.61
C SER A 520 -34.10 -25.57 3.64
N TYR A 521 -34.57 -24.51 4.31
CA TYR A 521 -35.85 -24.55 5.01
C TYR A 521 -36.66 -23.27 4.77
N LEU A 522 -37.57 -23.37 3.82
CA LEU A 522 -38.71 -22.48 3.66
C LEU A 522 -39.49 -22.41 4.98
N ARG A 523 -39.55 -21.23 5.63
CA ARG A 523 -40.57 -20.96 6.66
C ARG A 523 -41.34 -19.68 6.38
N ARG A 524 -42.66 -19.90 6.32
CA ARG A 524 -43.75 -19.01 5.93
C ARG A 524 -43.95 -17.86 6.91
N SER A 525 -44.29 -16.69 6.36
CA SER A 525 -44.75 -15.49 7.06
C SER A 525 -46.06 -15.71 7.82
N PRO A 526 -46.24 -15.16 9.04
CA PRO A 526 -47.55 -15.08 9.68
C PRO A 526 -48.35 -13.87 9.18
N ARG A 527 -49.53 -14.12 8.63
CA ARG A 527 -50.58 -13.12 8.35
C ARG A 527 -51.00 -12.43 9.65
N ARG A 528 -51.02 -11.09 9.66
CA ARG A 528 -51.80 -10.30 10.63
C ARG A 528 -53.29 -10.46 10.34
N VAL A 529 -54.05 -10.85 11.36
CA VAL A 529 -55.50 -10.72 11.42
C VAL A 529 -55.82 -9.46 12.21
N ALA A 530 -56.72 -8.65 11.68
CA ALA A 530 -57.26 -7.45 12.30
C ALA A 530 -58.15 -7.79 13.50
N VAL A 531 -57.99 -7.04 14.59
CA VAL A 531 -59.07 -6.49 15.43
C VAL A 531 -58.63 -5.10 15.88
#